data_AF-X1EW56-F1
#
_entry.id   AF-X1EW56-F1
#
_cell.length_a   1.000
_cell.length_b   1.000
_cell.length_c   1.000
_cell.angle_alpha   90.00
_cell.angle_beta   90.00
_cell.angle_gamma   90.00
#
_symmetry.space_group_name_H-M   'P 1'
#
loop_
_entity.id
_entity.type
_entity.pdbx_description
1 polymer ?
#
loop_
_entity_poly.entity_id
_entity_poly.type
_entity_poly.pdbx_seq_one_letter_code
_entity_poly.pdbx_strand_id
1 'polypeptide(L)'
;MPYDKYRNWKKQGFVDDGIKLQVIKDLEDTKDPIDKLEILDSFEVYVERNQQEELAEHFALLVLNYAIRPLLVEFAKSKMPGSMPISRGRA
;
A
#
# COMPACT_ATOMS: atom_id res chain seq x y z
N MET A 1 -4.93 6.22 20.83
CA MET A 1 -4.73 7.49 21.56
C MET A 1 -6.00 8.32 21.49
N PRO A 2 -6.35 9.10 22.52
CA PRO A 2 -7.57 9.91 22.56
C PRO A 2 -7.60 10.99 21.46
N TYR A 3 -6.43 11.43 21.00
CA TYR A 3 -6.25 12.37 19.91
C TYR A 3 -5.35 11.72 18.84
N ASP A 4 -5.88 11.51 17.64
CA ASP A 4 -5.14 11.02 16.47
C ASP A 4 -5.48 11.97 15.32
N LYS A 5 -4.85 13.14 15.35
CA LYS A 5 -5.20 14.29 14.50
C LYS A 5 -5.08 13.96 13.01
N TYR A 6 -4.09 13.13 12.66
CA TYR A 6 -3.73 12.84 11.28
C TYR A 6 -4.33 11.53 10.76
N ARG A 7 -5.25 10.91 11.49
CA ARG A 7 -5.91 9.65 11.11
C ARG A 7 -6.49 9.61 9.70
N ASN A 8 -7.11 10.70 9.29
CA ASN A 8 -7.81 10.79 8.00
C ASN A 8 -6.96 11.49 6.93
N TRP A 9 -5.67 11.76 7.21
CA TRP A 9 -4.79 12.36 6.23
C TRP A 9 -4.54 11.37 5.09
N LYS A 10 -4.85 11.80 3.86
CA LYS A 10 -4.68 10.96 2.68
C LYS A 10 -3.32 11.24 2.08
N LYS A 11 -2.50 10.20 1.92
CA LYS A 11 -1.23 10.27 1.20
C LYS A 11 -1.49 10.75 -0.23
N GLN A 12 -1.05 11.95 -0.57
CA GLN A 12 -1.12 12.48 -1.94
C GLN A 12 0.19 12.19 -2.66
N GLY A 13 0.25 11.07 -3.38
CA GLY A 13 1.37 10.72 -4.25
C GLY A 13 2.59 10.14 -3.53
N PHE A 14 3.72 10.09 -4.25
CA PHE A 14 4.97 9.44 -3.81
C PHE A 14 5.83 10.28 -2.86
N VAL A 15 5.61 11.59 -2.77
CA VAL A 15 6.37 12.52 -1.92
C VAL A 15 5.40 13.22 -0.98
N ASP A 16 5.27 12.71 0.23
CA ASP A 16 4.34 13.24 1.24
C ASP A 16 5.05 14.27 2.14
N ASP A 17 5.50 15.37 1.54
CA ASP A 17 6.03 16.51 2.30
C ASP A 17 4.89 17.38 2.88
N GLY A 18 3.65 17.20 2.40
CA GLY A 18 2.48 17.94 2.85
C GLY A 18 2.15 17.70 4.32
N ILE A 19 2.18 16.45 4.79
CA ILE A 19 1.94 16.13 6.20
C ILE A 19 3.02 16.71 7.11
N LYS A 20 4.29 16.65 6.69
CA LYS A 20 5.41 17.19 7.49
C LYS A 20 5.29 18.70 7.65
N LEU A 21 4.95 19.41 6.57
CA LEU A 21 4.70 20.86 6.62
C LEU A 21 3.52 21.19 7.53
N GLN A 22 2.46 20.38 7.49
CA GLN A 22 1.30 20.57 8.37
C GLN A 22 1.67 20.34 9.85
N VAL A 23 2.47 19.32 10.16
CA VAL A 23 2.96 19.05 11.51
C VAL A 23 3.83 20.19 12.02
N ILE A 24 4.76 20.71 11.20
CA ILE A 24 5.61 21.85 11.57
C ILE A 24 4.73 23.06 11.88
N LYS A 25 3.75 23.37 11.01
CA LYS A 25 2.81 24.46 11.23
C LYS A 25 2.01 24.28 12.53
N ASP A 26 1.50 23.08 12.77
CA ASP A 26 0.72 22.78 13.98
C ASP A 26 1.57 22.94 15.26
N LEU A 27 2.86 22.59 15.21
CA LEU A 27 3.81 22.79 16.31
C LEU A 27 4.16 24.26 16.56
N GLU A 28 4.17 25.08 15.51
CA GLU A 28 4.38 26.54 15.59
C GLU A 28 3.15 27.25 16.17
N ASP A 29 1.95 26.87 15.73
CA ASP A 29 0.68 27.47 16.14
C ASP A 29 0.29 27.10 17.59
N THR A 30 0.79 25.97 18.09
CA THR A 30 0.50 25.47 19.44
C THR A 30 1.42 26.11 20.48
N LYS A 31 0.85 26.59 21.59
CA LYS A 31 1.61 27.23 22.68
C LYS A 31 1.93 26.27 23.82
N ASP A 32 1.03 25.34 24.12
CA ASP A 32 1.22 24.39 25.21
C ASP A 32 2.24 23.31 24.80
N PRO A 33 3.31 23.09 25.58
CA PRO A 33 4.25 22.00 25.32
C PRO A 33 3.60 20.60 25.38
N ILE A 34 2.54 20.39 26.17
CA ILE A 34 1.84 19.09 26.23
C ILE A 34 1.13 18.82 24.90
N ASP A 35 0.38 19.79 24.41
CA ASP A 35 -0.32 19.68 23.11
C ASP A 35 0.67 19.44 21.95
N LYS A 36 1.89 19.99 22.02
CA LYS A 36 2.96 19.69 21.05
C LYS A 36 3.40 18.24 21.08
N LEU A 37 3.48 17.62 22.26
CA LEU A 37 3.78 16.21 22.38
C LEU A 37 2.64 15.36 21.79
N GLU A 38 1.39 15.72 22.03
CA GLU A 38 0.24 15.01 21.43
C GLU A 38 0.21 15.09 19.90
N ILE A 39 0.68 16.22 19.33
CA ILE A 39 0.86 16.38 17.88
C ILE A 39 1.95 15.43 17.35
N LEU A 40 3.08 15.32 18.04
CA LEU A 40 4.17 14.42 17.65
C LEU A 40 3.76 12.95 17.76
N ASP A 41 3.07 12.56 18.83
CA ASP A 41 2.52 11.23 19.02
C ASP A 41 1.51 10.89 17.90
N SER A 42 0.63 11.83 17.56
CA SER A 42 -0.31 11.67 16.43
C SER A 42 0.43 11.47 15.09
N PHE A 43 1.56 12.15 14.90
CA PHE A 43 2.36 12.03 13.68
C PHE A 43 3.09 10.68 13.62
N GLU A 44 3.63 10.18 14.74
CA GLU A 44 4.23 8.85 14.82
C GLU A 44 3.22 7.76 14.43
N VAL A 45 2.01 7.81 15.00
CA VAL A 45 0.92 6.88 14.66
C VAL A 45 0.53 6.97 13.18
N TYR A 46 0.59 8.15 12.56
CA TYR A 46 0.40 8.28 11.11
C TYR A 46 1.51 7.58 10.32
N VAL A 47 2.78 7.78 10.68
CA VAL A 47 3.93 7.17 10.00
C VAL A 47 3.87 5.65 10.09
N GLU A 48 3.59 5.09 11.26
CA GLU A 48 3.48 3.64 11.45
C GLU A 48 2.40 3.02 10.57
N ARG A 49 1.22 3.64 10.50
CA ARG A 49 0.13 3.17 9.63
C ARG A 49 0.50 3.22 8.16
N ASN A 50 1.11 4.32 7.73
CA ASN A 50 1.50 4.49 6.34
C ASN A 50 2.56 3.45 5.92
N GLN A 51 3.51 3.13 6.81
CA GLN A 51 4.47 2.04 6.59
C GLN A 51 3.79 0.67 6.53
N GLN A 52 2.83 0.41 7.43
CA GLN A 52 2.05 -0.84 7.40
C GLN A 52 1.25 -0.99 6.11
N GLU A 53 0.64 0.09 5.62
CA GLU A 53 -0.12 0.10 4.37
C GLU A 53 0.80 -0.19 3.17
N GLU A 54 1.97 0.46 3.10
CA GLU A 54 2.96 0.21 2.05
C GLU A 54 3.48 -1.25 2.07
N LEU A 55 3.74 -1.80 3.25
CA LEU A 55 4.10 -3.21 3.41
C LEU A 55 2.96 -4.14 2.99
N ALA A 56 1.71 -3.79 3.32
CA ALA A 56 0.52 -4.56 2.95
C ALA A 56 0.31 -4.56 1.43
N GLU A 57 0.48 -3.42 0.77
CA GLU A 57 0.43 -3.31 -0.70
C GLU A 57 1.51 -4.17 -1.36
N HIS A 58 2.75 -4.07 -0.87
CA HIS A 58 3.85 -4.88 -1.39
C HIS A 58 3.59 -6.38 -1.18
N PHE A 59 3.12 -6.78 0.00
CA PHE A 59 2.75 -8.17 0.28
C PHE A 59 1.61 -8.65 -0.61
N ALA A 60 0.56 -7.83 -0.83
CA ALA A 60 -0.54 -8.15 -1.71
C ALA A 60 -0.07 -8.39 -3.15
N LEU A 61 0.85 -7.55 -3.66
CA LEU A 61 1.48 -7.75 -4.97
C LEU A 61 2.28 -9.04 -5.05
N LEU A 62 3.04 -9.39 -4.00
CA LEU A 62 3.76 -10.66 -3.93
C LEU A 62 2.78 -11.85 -3.98
N VAL A 63 1.72 -11.84 -3.18
CA VAL A 63 0.71 -12.91 -3.17
C VAL A 63 0.04 -13.02 -4.53
N LEU A 64 -0.35 -11.90 -5.14
CA LEU A 64 -0.93 -11.87 -6.47
C LEU A 64 0.00 -12.51 -7.51
N ASN A 65 1.28 -12.13 -7.49
CA ASN A 65 2.25 -12.56 -8.49
C ASN A 65 2.70 -14.01 -8.33
N TYR A 66 2.87 -14.49 -7.09
CA TYR A 66 3.49 -15.78 -6.81
C TYR A 66 2.48 -16.88 -6.45
N ALA A 67 1.34 -16.55 -5.84
CA ALA A 67 0.33 -17.54 -5.47
C ALA A 67 -0.84 -17.56 -6.46
N ILE A 68 -1.41 -16.39 -6.77
CA ILE A 68 -2.66 -16.30 -7.53
C ILE A 68 -2.40 -16.41 -9.04
N ARG A 69 -1.40 -15.70 -9.58
CA ARG A 69 -1.12 -15.68 -11.01
C ARG A 69 -0.83 -17.07 -11.59
N PRO A 70 -0.03 -17.96 -10.98
CA PRO A 70 0.17 -19.30 -11.51
C PRO A 70 -1.12 -20.12 -11.58
N LEU A 71 -1.98 -20.02 -10.57
CA LEU A 71 -3.30 -20.67 -10.55
C LEU A 71 -4.18 -20.18 -11.70
N LEU A 72 -4.25 -18.86 -11.92
CA LEU A 72 -5.00 -18.26 -13.02
C LEU A 72 -4.46 -18.71 -14.39
N VAL A 73 -3.13 -18.82 -14.53
CA VAL A 73 -2.49 -19.28 -15.77
C VAL A 73 -2.81 -20.75 -16.03
N GLU A 74 -2.70 -21.62 -15.04
CA GLU A 74 -3.04 -23.04 -15.19
C GLU A 74 -4.53 -23.26 -15.48
N PHE A 75 -5.39 -22.49 -14.80
CA PHE A 75 -6.82 -22.47 -15.12
C PHE A 75 -7.06 -22.04 -16.57
N ALA A 76 -6.45 -20.96 -17.03
CA ALA A 76 -6.59 -20.49 -18.41
C ALA A 76 -6.09 -21.54 -19.41
N LYS A 77 -4.92 -22.16 -19.17
CA LYS A 77 -4.39 -23.25 -20.00
C LYS A 77 -5.38 -24.41 -20.09
N SER A 78 -6.03 -24.80 -18.99
CA SER A 78 -7.01 -25.90 -18.97
C SER A 78 -8.25 -25.64 -19.85
N LYS A 79 -8.51 -24.37 -20.19
CA LYS A 79 -9.62 -23.96 -21.04
C LYS A 79 -9.20 -23.66 -22.47
N MET A 80 -7.89 -23.60 -22.76
CA MET A 80 -7.40 -23.40 -24.12
C MET A 80 -7.54 -24.71 -24.91
N PRO A 81 -7.97 -24.64 -26.19
CA PRO A 81 -8.03 -25.83 -27.03
C PRO A 81 -6.64 -26.45 -27.14
N GLY A 82 -6.54 -27.75 -26.85
CA GLY A 82 -5.29 -28.48 -26.96
C GLY A 82 -4.73 -28.37 -28.37
N SER A 83 -3.41 -28.14 -28.49
CA SER A 83 -2.74 -28.16 -29.78
C SER A 83 -2.86 -29.56 -30.36
N MET A 84 -3.83 -29.79 -31.24
CA MET A 84 -3.87 -31.01 -32.04
C MET A 84 -2.57 -31.02 -32.86
N PRO A 85 -1.75 -32.08 -32.75
CA PRO A 85 -0.58 -32.19 -33.60
C PRO A 85 -1.08 -32.19 -35.05
N ILE A 86 -0.56 -31.27 -35.87
CA ILE A 86 -0.86 -31.25 -37.30
C ILE A 86 -0.31 -32.56 -37.87
N SER A 87 -1.21 -33.50 -38.12
CA SER A 87 -0.94 -34.73 -38.86
C SER A 87 -0.49 -34.34 -40.27
N ARG A 88 0.83 -34.23 -40.47
CA ARG A 88 1.39 -34.16 -41.82
C ARG A 88 1.33 -35.58 -42.37
N GLY A 89 0.33 -35.87 -43.20
CA GLY A 89 0.30 -37.09 -44.00
C GLY A 89 1.62 -37.20 -44.78
N ARG A 90 2.29 -38.34 -44.67
CA ARG A 90 3.41 -38.67 -45.56
C ARG A 90 2.81 -38.85 -46.96
N ALA A 91 3.01 -37.87 -47.83
CA ALA A 91 2.91 -38.02 -49.27
C ALA A 91 4.20 -38.65 -49.81
#